data_AF-X8IH17-F1
#
_entry.id   AF-X8IH17-F1
#
_cell.length_a   1.000
_cell.length_b   1.000
_cell.length_c   1.000
_cell.angle_alpha   90.00
_cell.angle_beta   90.00
_cell.angle_gamma   90.00
#
_symmetry.space_group_name_H-M   'P 1'
#
loop_
_entity.id
_entity.type
_entity.pdbx_description
1 polymer ?
#
loop_
_entity_poly.entity_id
_entity_poly.type
_entity_poly.pdbx_seq_one_letter_code
_entity_poly.pdbx_strand_id
1 'polypeptide(L)'
;SDFNGKKCDAIRQELEKLYKNKEINEHQYNYFLASLINSIDKHANTASVYGAFLKSLKKSAVKDFELELLPIIDGNKDGKVYNEDINILIKKIKGDILYLDPPYNARQYSANYHLLETISKYDNPIIKGKTGLRDYSNQKSKFCSKSQVNQVFEDLILNADFKYIFLSYNDEGLMSLETIKEIMKKYGEYKCFTTNYKRFRADKEENRNHKKSSTIEYLHCLIKN
;
A
#
# COMPACT_ATOMS: atom_id res chain seq x y z
N SER A 1 -3.10 -11.25 21.30
CA SER A 1 -3.98 -11.92 22.27
C SER A 1 -5.32 -11.18 22.36
N ASP A 2 -6.35 -11.75 22.98
CA ASP A 2 -7.62 -11.06 23.22
C ASP A 2 -7.43 -9.81 24.09
N PHE A 3 -6.51 -9.89 25.07
CA PHE A 3 -6.15 -8.75 25.91
C PHE A 3 -5.58 -7.59 25.09
N ASN A 4 -4.63 -7.86 24.18
CA ASN A 4 -4.09 -6.84 23.28
C ASN A 4 -5.18 -6.24 22.39
N GLY A 5 -6.08 -7.07 21.86
CA GLY A 5 -7.21 -6.59 21.06
C GLY A 5 -8.09 -5.61 21.83
N LYS A 6 -8.46 -5.93 23.08
CA LYS A 6 -9.22 -5.04 23.97
C LYS A 6 -8.45 -3.76 24.31
N LYS A 7 -7.13 -3.86 24.52
CA LYS A 7 -6.28 -2.70 24.80
C LYS A 7 -6.22 -1.74 23.60
N CYS A 8 -6.04 -2.27 22.39
CA CYS A 8 -6.08 -1.46 21.16
C CYS A 8 -7.43 -0.76 20.98
N ASP A 9 -8.52 -1.48 21.25
CA ASP A 9 -9.88 -0.94 21.16
C ASP A 9 -10.12 0.18 22.19
N ALA A 10 -9.69 -0.02 23.44
CA ALA A 10 -9.77 1.00 24.49
C ALA A 10 -8.99 2.27 24.12
N ILE A 11 -7.77 2.13 23.58
CA ILE A 11 -6.98 3.27 23.10
C ILE A 11 -7.70 3.99 21.96
N ARG A 12 -8.25 3.24 20.99
CA ARG A 12 -8.98 3.82 19.87
C ARG A 12 -10.24 4.57 20.33
N GLN A 13 -10.98 4.02 21.28
CA GLN A 13 -12.17 4.65 21.88
C GLN A 13 -11.80 5.95 22.60
N GLU A 14 -10.73 5.95 23.40
CA GLU A 14 -10.28 7.16 24.09
C GLU A 14 -9.80 8.23 23.09
N LEU A 15 -9.09 7.84 22.04
CA LEU A 15 -8.66 8.76 20.98
C LEU A 15 -9.85 9.46 20.30
N GLU A 16 -10.93 8.71 20.03
CA GLU A 16 -12.17 9.27 19.48
C GLU A 16 -12.81 10.28 20.43
N LYS A 17 -12.86 9.95 21.73
CA LYS A 17 -13.45 10.78 22.76
C LYS A 17 -12.68 12.09 22.91
N LEU A 18 -11.35 12.04 23.02
CA LEU A 18 -10.49 13.22 23.12
C LEU A 18 -10.70 14.16 21.92
N TYR A 19 -10.80 13.60 20.71
CA TYR A 19 -11.03 14.40 19.50
C TYR A 19 -12.43 15.03 19.48
N LYS A 20 -13.48 14.27 19.80
CA LYS A 20 -14.87 14.79 19.87
C LYS A 20 -15.05 15.86 20.94
N ASN A 21 -14.34 15.73 22.05
CA ASN A 21 -14.32 16.72 23.14
C ASN A 21 -13.45 17.94 22.84
N LYS A 22 -12.75 17.97 21.69
CA LYS A 22 -11.79 19.02 21.29
C LYS A 22 -10.60 19.17 22.25
N GLU A 23 -10.25 18.10 22.97
CA GLU A 23 -9.07 18.04 23.83
C GLU A 23 -7.78 17.87 22.99
N ILE A 24 -7.92 17.35 21.77
CA ILE A 24 -6.86 17.28 20.76
C ILE A 24 -7.39 17.81 19.41
N ASN A 25 -6.49 18.35 18.60
CA ASN A 25 -6.81 18.79 17.24
C ASN A 25 -6.66 17.65 16.21
N GLU A 26 -7.05 17.93 14.96
CA GLU A 26 -7.01 16.94 13.86
C GLU A 26 -5.60 16.40 13.59
N HIS A 27 -4.57 17.25 13.67
CA HIS A 27 -3.18 16.80 13.45
C HIS A 27 -2.72 15.85 14.56
N GLN A 28 -3.02 16.16 15.82
CA GLN A 28 -2.73 15.29 16.96
C GLN A 28 -3.50 13.98 16.86
N TYR A 29 -4.78 14.05 16.51
CA TYR A 29 -5.61 12.87 16.31
C TYR A 29 -5.04 11.94 15.23
N ASN A 30 -4.69 12.50 14.06
CA ASN A 30 -4.08 11.72 12.97
C ASN A 30 -2.72 11.15 13.36
N TYR A 31 -1.90 11.89 14.10
CA TYR A 31 -0.60 11.41 14.61
C TYR A 31 -0.75 10.21 15.56
N PHE A 32 -1.66 10.31 16.53
CA PHE A 32 -1.93 9.21 17.46
C PHE A 32 -2.59 8.01 16.78
N LEU A 33 -3.50 8.25 15.83
CA LEU A 33 -4.13 7.18 15.04
C LEU A 33 -3.11 6.43 14.19
N ALA A 34 -2.22 7.15 13.51
CA ALA A 34 -1.14 6.55 12.74
C ALA A 34 -0.17 5.75 13.63
N SER A 35 0.15 6.28 14.82
CA SER A 35 0.98 5.59 15.82
C SER A 35 0.32 4.30 16.34
N LEU A 36 -0.99 4.34 16.57
CA LEU A 36 -1.78 3.18 16.97
C LEU A 36 -1.78 2.11 15.88
N ILE A 37 -2.07 2.47 14.63
CA ILE A 37 -2.08 1.55 13.49
C ILE A 37 -0.70 0.90 13.31
N ASN A 38 0.38 1.68 13.38
CA ASN A 38 1.75 1.19 13.28
C ASN A 38 2.12 0.22 14.43
N SER A 39 1.67 0.52 15.65
CA SER A 39 1.90 -0.33 16.82
C SER A 39 1.09 -1.64 16.75
N ILE A 40 -0.12 -1.60 16.20
CA ILE A 40 -0.96 -2.78 15.98
C ILE A 40 -0.27 -3.75 15.02
N ASP A 41 0.32 -3.24 13.94
CA ASP A 41 0.98 -4.08 12.94
C ASP A 41 2.16 -4.88 13.51
N LYS A 42 2.93 -4.27 14.41
CA LYS A 42 4.03 -4.94 15.15
C LYS A 42 3.54 -6.13 15.98
N HIS A 43 2.30 -6.10 16.46
CA HIS A 43 1.69 -7.13 17.31
C HIS A 43 0.70 -8.02 16.53
N ALA A 44 0.59 -7.85 15.20
CA ALA A 44 -0.39 -8.56 14.40
C ALA A 44 -0.09 -10.06 14.30
N ASN A 45 -1.14 -10.89 14.45
CA ASN A 45 -1.05 -12.33 14.30
C ASN A 45 -1.35 -12.79 12.85
N THR A 46 -0.72 -12.15 11.88
CA THR A 46 -0.97 -12.34 10.44
C THR A 46 0.29 -12.81 9.71
N ALA A 47 0.15 -13.37 8.51
CA ALA A 47 1.29 -13.70 7.64
C ALA A 47 1.51 -12.55 6.63
N SER A 48 1.87 -11.37 7.15
CA SER A 48 2.13 -10.10 6.43
C SER A 48 0.90 -9.32 5.99
N VAL A 49 -0.25 -9.96 5.76
CA VAL A 49 -1.51 -9.29 5.41
C VAL A 49 -2.66 -9.73 6.31
N TYR A 50 -3.63 -8.85 6.54
CA TYR A 50 -4.83 -9.07 7.35
C TYR A 50 -5.91 -9.88 6.65
N GLY A 51 -5.67 -10.34 5.42
CA GLY A 51 -6.57 -11.26 4.71
C GLY A 51 -6.75 -12.62 5.40
N ALA A 52 -5.87 -12.98 6.35
CA ALA A 52 -6.00 -14.13 7.23
C ALA A 52 -5.18 -13.94 8.52
N PHE A 53 -5.49 -14.73 9.55
CA PHE A 53 -4.73 -14.78 10.80
C PHE A 53 -4.26 -16.20 11.11
N LEU A 54 -3.19 -16.32 11.88
CA LEU A 54 -2.63 -17.61 12.26
C LEU A 54 -3.46 -18.26 13.38
N LYS A 55 -3.57 -19.59 13.36
CA LYS A 55 -4.28 -20.36 14.40
C LYS A 55 -3.60 -20.26 15.77
N SER A 56 -2.27 -20.14 15.77
CA SER A 56 -1.46 -19.94 16.97
C SER A 56 -0.90 -18.53 16.96
N LEU A 57 -0.78 -17.93 18.14
CA LEU A 57 -0.21 -16.59 18.27
C LEU A 57 1.31 -16.61 17.99
N LYS A 58 1.77 -15.68 17.16
CA LYS A 58 3.20 -15.35 17.02
C LYS A 58 3.75 -14.84 18.35
N LYS A 59 5.06 -15.00 18.55
CA LYS A 59 5.77 -14.42 19.70
C LYS A 59 5.50 -12.92 19.85
N SER A 60 5.47 -12.16 18.76
CA SER A 60 5.15 -10.73 18.78
C SER A 60 3.70 -10.44 19.23
N ALA A 61 2.74 -11.28 18.84
CA ALA A 61 1.33 -11.12 19.19
C ALA A 61 0.96 -11.54 20.62
N VAL A 62 1.90 -12.19 21.32
CA VAL A 62 1.79 -12.58 22.74
C VAL A 62 2.34 -11.51 23.67
N LYS A 63 3.33 -10.72 23.22
CA LYS A 63 3.87 -9.59 24.00
C LYS A 63 2.76 -8.61 24.33
N ASP A 64 2.84 -7.98 25.49
CA ASP A 64 1.89 -6.95 25.89
C ASP A 64 1.95 -5.79 24.89
N PHE A 65 0.78 -5.38 24.42
CA PHE A 65 0.69 -4.29 23.47
C PHE A 65 1.16 -2.99 24.12
N GLU A 66 2.10 -2.30 23.47
CA GLU A 66 2.56 -0.97 23.81
C GLU A 66 2.29 -0.02 22.64
N LEU A 67 1.74 1.17 22.94
CA LEU A 67 1.58 2.22 21.96
C LEU A 67 2.92 2.92 21.77
N GLU A 68 3.56 2.67 20.64
CA GLU A 68 4.79 3.35 20.23
C GLU A 68 4.43 4.52 19.30
N LEU A 69 4.81 5.73 19.72
CA LEU A 69 4.60 6.93 18.92
C LEU A 69 5.53 6.96 17.70
N LEU A 70 4.99 7.38 16.55
CA LEU A 70 5.79 7.55 15.34
C LEU A 70 6.85 8.64 15.54
N PRO A 71 8.07 8.48 15.00
CA PRO A 71 9.06 9.54 15.05
C PRO A 71 8.54 10.76 14.28
N ILE A 72 8.73 11.94 14.86
CA ILE A 72 8.47 13.20 14.16
C ILE A 72 9.75 13.56 13.42
N ILE A 73 9.66 13.63 12.09
CA ILE A 73 10.77 13.99 11.23
C ILE A 73 10.50 15.40 10.71
N ASP A 74 11.46 16.29 10.86
CA ASP A 74 11.39 17.62 10.27
C ASP A 74 11.42 17.50 8.74
N GLY A 75 10.27 17.74 8.12
CA GLY A 75 10.08 17.69 6.67
C GLY A 75 9.98 19.07 6.04
N ASN A 76 9.94 19.09 4.71
CA ASN A 76 9.56 20.29 3.98
C ASN A 76 8.09 20.63 4.29
N LYS A 77 7.85 21.84 4.80
CA LYS A 77 6.51 22.34 5.15
C LYS A 77 5.58 22.50 3.94
N ASP A 78 6.15 22.56 2.74
CA ASP A 78 5.40 22.66 1.49
C ASP A 78 5.00 21.30 0.89
N GLY A 79 5.34 20.19 1.57
CA GLY A 79 4.96 18.85 1.16
C GLY A 79 3.44 18.67 1.13
N LYS A 80 2.93 18.06 0.07
CA LYS A 80 1.50 17.77 -0.11
C LYS A 80 1.27 16.27 -0.20
N VAL A 81 0.23 15.81 0.48
CA VAL A 81 -0.21 14.40 0.46
C VAL A 81 -1.66 14.37 0.02
N TYR A 82 -2.01 13.37 -0.79
CA TYR A 82 -3.34 13.23 -1.37
C TYR A 82 -3.86 11.81 -1.15
N ASN A 83 -5.14 11.70 -0.77
CA ASN A 83 -5.88 10.45 -0.79
C ASN A 83 -6.90 10.50 -1.93
N GLU A 84 -6.43 10.22 -3.15
CA GLU A 84 -7.23 10.30 -4.38
C GLU A 84 -6.80 9.22 -5.39
N ASP A 85 -7.68 8.85 -6.31
CA ASP A 85 -7.31 8.02 -7.47
C ASP A 85 -6.22 8.74 -8.28
N ILE A 86 -5.10 8.05 -8.54
CA ILE A 86 -3.93 8.65 -9.18
C ILE A 86 -4.22 9.18 -10.59
N ASN A 87 -5.13 8.55 -11.35
CA ASN A 87 -5.50 9.00 -12.69
C ASN A 87 -6.37 10.28 -12.65
N ILE A 88 -6.96 10.60 -11.49
CA ILE A 88 -7.62 11.88 -11.26
C ILE A 88 -6.60 12.91 -10.76
N LEU A 89 -5.77 12.54 -9.78
CA LEU A 89 -4.78 13.42 -9.18
C LEU A 89 -3.74 13.92 -10.20
N ILE A 90 -3.27 13.04 -11.08
CA ILE A 90 -2.19 13.35 -12.03
C ILE A 90 -2.51 14.57 -12.93
N LYS A 91 -3.80 14.82 -13.16
CA LYS A 91 -4.29 15.95 -13.99
C LYS A 91 -4.22 17.30 -13.27
N LYS A 92 -3.95 17.30 -11.96
CA LYS A 92 -3.96 18.47 -11.07
C LYS A 92 -2.58 18.81 -10.53
N ILE A 93 -1.59 17.95 -10.75
CA ILE A 93 -0.23 18.10 -10.23
C ILE A 93 0.77 18.06 -11.38
N LYS A 94 1.92 18.71 -11.17
CA LYS A 94 3.03 18.80 -12.12
C LYS A 94 4.35 18.90 -11.39
N GLY A 95 5.45 18.65 -12.10
CA GLY A 95 6.79 18.81 -11.56
C GLY A 95 7.87 18.28 -12.50
N ASP A 96 9.11 18.23 -12.03
CA ASP A 96 10.22 17.76 -12.86
C ASP A 96 10.29 16.23 -12.92
N ILE A 97 10.01 15.56 -11.79
CA ILE A 97 10.19 14.12 -11.61
C ILE A 97 8.93 13.49 -11.03
N LEU A 98 8.43 12.45 -11.69
CA LEU A 98 7.38 11.55 -11.20
C LEU A 98 7.98 10.17 -10.98
N TYR A 99 7.90 9.63 -9.77
CA TYR A 99 8.29 8.25 -9.46
C TYR A 99 7.04 7.41 -9.16
N LEU A 100 6.89 6.30 -9.88
CA LEU A 100 5.75 5.40 -9.80
C LEU A 100 6.20 4.02 -9.32
N ASP A 101 5.54 3.52 -8.28
CA ASP A 101 5.69 2.13 -7.79
C ASP A 101 4.28 1.53 -7.59
N PRO A 102 3.56 1.23 -8.69
CA PRO A 102 2.20 0.72 -8.61
C PRO A 102 2.16 -0.76 -8.21
N PRO A 103 1.00 -1.28 -7.78
CA PRO A 103 0.83 -2.71 -7.53
C PRO A 103 1.23 -3.56 -8.75
N TYR A 104 2.08 -4.55 -8.54
CA TYR A 104 2.52 -5.48 -9.59
C TYR A 104 1.69 -6.76 -9.67
N ASN A 105 0.77 -7.00 -8.73
CA ASN A 105 -0.07 -8.21 -8.71
C ASN A 105 -1.55 -7.90 -8.48
N ALA A 106 -2.40 -8.91 -8.66
CA ALA A 106 -3.84 -8.74 -8.60
C ALA A 106 -4.42 -8.64 -7.18
N ARG A 107 -3.59 -8.67 -6.13
CA ARG A 107 -4.07 -8.59 -4.75
C ARG A 107 -4.50 -7.17 -4.44
N GLN A 108 -5.72 -7.04 -3.94
CA GLN A 108 -6.29 -5.75 -3.56
C GLN A 108 -5.86 -5.38 -2.14
N TYR A 109 -5.20 -4.23 -1.98
CA TYR A 109 -4.82 -3.71 -0.66
C TYR A 109 -6.03 -3.53 0.26
N SER A 110 -7.16 -3.08 -0.30
CA SER A 110 -8.42 -2.90 0.44
C SER A 110 -8.94 -4.19 1.08
N ALA A 111 -8.69 -5.35 0.46
CA ALA A 111 -8.99 -6.65 1.06
C ALA A 111 -7.89 -7.11 2.03
N ASN A 112 -6.62 -6.88 1.70
CA ASN A 112 -5.48 -7.34 2.50
C ASN A 112 -5.25 -6.55 3.80
N TYR A 113 -5.70 -5.30 3.88
CA TYR A 113 -5.49 -4.43 5.04
C TYR A 113 -6.81 -3.89 5.60
N HIS A 114 -7.91 -4.62 5.33
CA HIS A 114 -9.26 -4.23 5.68
C HIS A 114 -9.46 -3.94 7.18
N LEU A 115 -8.71 -4.62 8.06
CA LEU A 115 -8.82 -4.42 9.51
C LEU A 115 -8.23 -3.07 9.92
N LEU A 116 -7.05 -2.71 9.37
CA LEU A 116 -6.42 -1.41 9.62
C LEU A 116 -7.28 -0.27 9.05
N GLU A 117 -7.89 -0.49 7.88
CA GLU A 117 -8.87 0.43 7.30
C GLU A 117 -10.06 0.67 8.24
N THR A 118 -10.62 -0.38 8.85
CA THR A 118 -11.71 -0.24 9.83
C THR A 118 -11.26 0.51 11.08
N ILE A 119 -10.06 0.27 11.59
CA ILE A 119 -9.52 1.01 12.75
C ILE A 119 -9.34 2.49 12.41
N SER A 120 -8.86 2.78 11.20
CA SER A 120 -8.64 4.14 10.69
C SER A 120 -9.96 4.89 10.53
N LYS A 121 -10.93 4.32 9.79
CA LYS A 121 -12.26 4.89 9.56
C LYS A 121 -13.11 4.96 10.81
N TYR A 122 -12.90 4.00 11.71
CA TYR A 122 -13.66 3.82 12.95
C TYR A 122 -15.17 3.86 12.74
N ASP A 123 -15.58 3.21 11.66
CA ASP A 123 -16.96 2.94 11.34
C ASP A 123 -17.35 1.53 11.79
N ASN A 124 -18.63 1.19 11.64
CA ASN A 124 -19.16 -0.13 11.96
C ASN A 124 -19.65 -0.84 10.68
N PRO A 125 -18.72 -1.32 9.82
CA PRO A 125 -19.09 -1.91 8.55
C PRO A 125 -19.76 -3.28 8.75
N ILE A 126 -20.64 -3.65 7.82
CA ILE A 126 -21.10 -5.04 7.73
C ILE A 126 -19.92 -5.91 7.27
N ILE A 127 -19.54 -6.88 8.09
CA ILE A 127 -18.42 -7.79 7.84
C ILE A 127 -18.92 -9.16 7.36
N LYS A 128 -18.08 -9.86 6.59
CA LYS A 128 -18.37 -11.19 6.04
C LYS A 128 -17.21 -12.16 6.25
N GLY A 129 -17.55 -13.43 6.43
CA GLY A 129 -16.59 -14.53 6.54
C GLY A 129 -15.82 -14.55 7.86
N LYS A 130 -14.94 -15.55 8.01
CA LYS A 130 -14.20 -15.81 9.25
C LYS A 130 -13.17 -14.72 9.60
N THR A 131 -12.73 -13.96 8.61
CA THR A 131 -11.72 -12.90 8.77
C THR A 131 -12.34 -11.53 9.00
N GLY A 132 -13.67 -11.40 8.93
CA GLY A 132 -14.37 -10.13 9.15
C GLY A 132 -14.16 -9.11 8.02
N LEU A 133 -14.12 -9.58 6.77
CA LEU A 133 -13.87 -8.72 5.62
C LEU A 133 -15.05 -7.76 5.40
N ARG A 134 -14.77 -6.46 5.38
CA ARG A 134 -15.75 -5.41 5.01
C ARG A 134 -15.96 -5.35 3.50
N ASP A 135 -17.04 -4.74 3.04
CA ASP A 135 -17.20 -4.46 1.61
C ASP A 135 -16.13 -3.44 1.15
N TYR A 136 -15.43 -3.81 0.08
CA TYR A 136 -14.34 -3.06 -0.53
C TYR A 136 -14.53 -2.88 -2.05
N SER A 137 -15.71 -3.21 -2.57
CA SER A 137 -16.04 -3.15 -4.00
C SER A 137 -15.66 -1.82 -4.65
N ASN A 138 -15.95 -0.70 -3.97
CA ASN A 138 -15.66 0.67 -4.40
C ASN A 138 -14.18 1.08 -4.22
N GLN A 139 -13.35 0.24 -3.59
CA GLN A 139 -11.93 0.50 -3.31
C GLN A 139 -11.01 -0.42 -4.11
N LYS A 140 -11.53 -1.07 -5.16
CA LYS A 140 -10.72 -1.91 -6.04
C LYS A 140 -9.84 -1.03 -6.93
N SER A 141 -8.53 -1.23 -6.86
CA SER A 141 -7.60 -0.57 -7.75
C SER A 141 -7.61 -1.22 -9.12
N LYS A 142 -7.72 -0.39 -10.16
CA LYS A 142 -7.58 -0.85 -11.55
C LYS A 142 -6.14 -1.26 -11.89
N PHE A 143 -5.14 -0.78 -11.13
CA PHE A 143 -3.76 -1.25 -11.24
C PHE A 143 -3.58 -2.70 -10.79
N CYS A 144 -4.50 -3.22 -9.96
CA CYS A 144 -4.54 -4.63 -9.57
C CYS A 144 -5.38 -5.50 -10.53
N SER A 145 -5.73 -5.00 -11.72
CA SER A 145 -6.58 -5.70 -12.70
C SER A 145 -5.84 -5.94 -14.01
N LYS A 146 -5.56 -7.20 -14.35
CA LYS A 146 -4.81 -7.56 -15.57
C LYS A 146 -5.47 -7.03 -16.84
N SER A 147 -6.80 -6.97 -16.90
CA SER A 147 -7.54 -6.48 -18.06
C SER A 147 -7.56 -4.95 -18.18
N GLN A 148 -7.28 -4.22 -17.10
CA GLN A 148 -7.41 -2.75 -17.07
C GLN A 148 -6.07 -2.02 -16.88
N VAL A 149 -5.06 -2.69 -16.30
CA VAL A 149 -3.80 -2.06 -15.88
C VAL A 149 -3.09 -1.35 -17.02
N ASN A 150 -3.05 -1.93 -18.22
CA ASN A 150 -2.39 -1.32 -19.39
C ASN A 150 -3.05 0.01 -19.76
N GLN A 151 -4.39 0.03 -19.85
CA GLN A 151 -5.16 1.21 -20.21
C GLN A 151 -5.02 2.32 -19.17
N VAL A 152 -5.09 1.95 -17.89
CA VAL A 152 -5.02 2.89 -16.77
C VAL A 152 -3.62 3.47 -16.62
N PHE A 153 -2.60 2.65 -16.86
CA PHE A 153 -1.21 3.11 -16.89
C PHE A 153 -0.95 4.04 -18.07
N GLU A 154 -1.46 3.73 -19.27
CA GLU A 154 -1.33 4.63 -20.43
C GLU A 154 -2.03 5.98 -20.20
N ASP A 155 -3.25 5.98 -19.65
CA ASP A 155 -3.95 7.21 -19.27
C ASP A 155 -3.16 8.02 -18.22
N LEU A 156 -2.51 7.36 -17.26
CA LEU A 156 -1.66 8.02 -16.28
C LEU A 156 -0.47 8.71 -16.95
N ILE A 157 0.27 8.01 -17.82
CA ILE A 157 1.44 8.56 -18.52
C ILE A 157 1.05 9.69 -19.47
N LEU A 158 -0.06 9.54 -20.20
CA LEU A 158 -0.59 10.56 -21.10
C LEU A 158 -0.81 11.89 -20.35
N ASN A 159 -1.49 11.83 -19.20
CA ASN A 159 -1.92 13.01 -18.47
C ASN A 159 -0.86 13.58 -17.51
N ALA A 160 0.25 12.89 -17.28
CA ALA A 160 1.32 13.35 -16.39
C ALA A 160 2.07 14.58 -16.91
N ASP A 161 1.93 15.73 -16.25
CA ASP A 161 2.72 16.94 -16.55
C ASP A 161 4.07 16.90 -15.82
N PHE A 162 4.92 15.96 -16.23
CA PHE A 162 6.25 15.73 -15.65
C PHE A 162 7.28 15.43 -16.74
N LYS A 163 8.46 16.06 -16.62
CA LYS A 163 9.55 15.89 -17.60
C LYS A 163 10.18 14.49 -17.53
N TYR A 164 10.44 14.00 -16.33
CA TYR A 164 11.02 12.68 -16.09
C TYR A 164 10.02 11.80 -15.35
N ILE A 165 9.64 10.68 -15.96
CA ILE A 165 8.75 9.70 -15.33
C ILE A 165 9.51 8.39 -15.15
N PHE A 166 9.65 7.97 -13.90
CA PHE A 166 10.25 6.71 -13.51
C PHE A 166 9.17 5.74 -13.06
N LEU A 167 9.25 4.50 -13.54
CA LEU A 167 8.41 3.39 -13.08
C LEU A 167 9.31 2.26 -12.58
N SER A 168 9.12 1.90 -11.31
CA SER A 168 9.65 0.68 -10.72
C SER A 168 8.67 -0.46 -10.96
N TYR A 169 9.13 -1.54 -11.61
CA TYR A 169 8.29 -2.70 -11.90
C TYR A 169 9.14 -3.96 -12.11
N ASN A 170 8.62 -5.14 -11.75
CA ASN A 170 9.36 -6.41 -11.89
C ASN A 170 8.84 -7.31 -13.02
N ASP A 171 9.61 -8.35 -13.36
CA ASP A 171 9.27 -9.32 -14.41
C ASP A 171 8.08 -10.26 -14.09
N GLU A 172 7.52 -10.18 -12.88
CA GLU A 172 6.34 -10.94 -12.45
C GLU A 172 5.05 -10.07 -12.42
N GLY A 173 5.14 -8.84 -12.92
CA GLY A 173 4.07 -7.87 -12.92
C GLY A 173 2.89 -8.20 -13.84
N LEU A 174 1.77 -7.48 -13.66
CA LEU A 174 0.60 -7.61 -14.53
C LEU A 174 0.84 -7.04 -15.93
N MET A 175 1.68 -6.01 -16.04
CA MET A 175 2.15 -5.45 -17.32
C MET A 175 3.47 -6.12 -17.72
N SER A 176 3.64 -6.46 -19.01
CA SER A 176 4.94 -6.94 -19.50
C SER A 176 5.91 -5.78 -19.73
N LEU A 177 7.20 -6.09 -19.74
CA LEU A 177 8.27 -5.15 -20.08
C LEU A 177 8.01 -4.48 -21.44
N GLU A 178 7.61 -5.28 -22.43
CA GLU A 178 7.30 -4.84 -23.79
C GLU A 178 6.14 -3.85 -23.80
N THR A 179 5.05 -4.16 -23.08
CA THR A 179 3.89 -3.27 -23.00
C THR A 179 4.24 -1.94 -22.33
N ILE A 180 4.99 -1.95 -21.24
CA ILE A 180 5.43 -0.71 -20.57
C ILE A 180 6.29 0.13 -21.52
N LYS A 181 7.25 -0.50 -22.20
CA LYS A 181 8.11 0.14 -23.19
C LYS A 181 7.30 0.75 -24.33
N GLU A 182 6.34 0.01 -24.88
CA GLU A 182 5.47 0.49 -25.95
C GLU A 182 4.64 1.69 -25.51
N ILE A 183 4.04 1.66 -24.32
CA ILE A 183 3.25 2.78 -23.78
C ILE A 183 4.13 4.01 -23.59
N MET A 184 5.24 3.90 -22.86
CA MET A 184 6.09 5.05 -22.55
C MET A 184 6.69 5.70 -23.80
N LYS A 185 7.12 4.90 -24.78
CA LYS A 185 7.70 5.40 -26.05
C LYS A 185 6.76 6.29 -26.86
N LYS A 186 5.43 6.17 -26.68
CA LYS A 186 4.47 7.04 -27.38
C LYS A 186 4.60 8.51 -26.95
N TYR A 187 5.19 8.76 -25.78
CA TYR A 187 5.18 10.08 -25.13
C TYR A 187 6.57 10.71 -24.97
N GLY A 188 7.63 10.07 -25.47
CA GLY A 188 9.00 10.62 -25.41
C GLY A 188 10.11 9.58 -25.50
N GLU A 189 11.31 9.97 -25.09
CA GLU A 189 12.49 9.10 -25.10
C GLU A 189 12.42 8.08 -23.95
N TYR A 190 12.53 6.80 -24.27
CA TYR A 190 12.44 5.70 -23.31
C TYR A 190 13.80 5.06 -23.04
N LYS A 191 14.12 4.85 -21.76
CA LYS A 191 15.26 4.09 -21.26
C LYS A 191 14.79 3.06 -20.23
N CYS A 192 15.58 2.00 -20.06
CA CYS A 192 15.31 0.97 -19.07
C CYS A 192 16.62 0.52 -18.44
N PHE A 193 16.63 0.50 -17.11
CA PHE A 193 17.75 0.02 -16.30
C PHE A 193 17.29 -1.23 -15.55
N THR A 194 18.18 -2.21 -15.37
CA THR A 194 17.84 -3.50 -14.75
C THR A 194 18.75 -3.79 -13.56
N THR A 195 18.21 -4.46 -12.56
CA THR A 195 19.00 -5.03 -11.46
C THR A 195 18.45 -6.41 -11.11
N ASN A 196 19.35 -7.38 -10.95
CA ASN A 196 18.99 -8.74 -10.61
C ASN A 196 18.85 -8.90 -9.09
N TYR A 197 17.67 -9.31 -8.61
CA TYR A 197 17.45 -9.65 -7.20
C TYR A 197 17.19 -11.15 -7.02
N LYS A 198 17.61 -11.68 -5.86
CA LYS A 198 17.21 -13.03 -5.43
C LYS A 198 15.73 -12.98 -5.06
N ARG A 199 14.93 -13.88 -5.64
CA ARG A 199 13.48 -13.96 -5.40
C ARG A 199 13.18 -14.11 -3.91
N PHE A 200 12.24 -13.32 -3.39
CA PHE A 200 11.73 -13.51 -2.02
C PHE A 200 11.01 -14.88 -1.91
N ARG A 201 11.52 -15.77 -1.05
CA ARG A 201 10.98 -17.12 -0.82
C ARG A 201 10.27 -17.13 0.53
N ALA A 202 8.95 -17.31 0.53
CA ALA A 202 8.15 -17.40 1.75
C ALA A 202 8.14 -18.81 2.38
N ASP A 203 8.44 -19.86 1.61
CA ASP A 203 8.28 -21.27 2.01
C ASP A 203 9.58 -22.08 1.86
N LYS A 204 9.74 -23.12 2.69
CA LYS A 204 10.80 -24.14 2.57
C LYS A 204 10.54 -25.03 1.34
N GLU A 205 11.62 -25.44 0.67
CA GLU A 205 11.69 -25.97 -0.69
C GLU A 205 10.91 -27.26 -1.00
N GLU A 206 10.21 -27.88 -0.06
CA GLU A 206 9.78 -29.27 -0.20
C GLU A 206 8.52 -29.50 -1.06
N ASN A 207 7.75 -28.48 -1.46
CA ASN A 207 6.40 -28.76 -1.98
C ASN A 207 5.98 -28.14 -3.33
N ARG A 208 6.84 -27.42 -4.08
CA ARG A 208 6.54 -27.04 -5.48
C ARG A 208 7.80 -26.91 -6.35
N ASN A 209 7.77 -27.50 -7.54
CA ASN A 209 8.78 -27.27 -8.59
C ASN A 209 8.82 -25.77 -8.98
N HIS A 210 9.77 -25.02 -8.44
CA HIS A 210 9.94 -23.60 -8.72
C HIS A 210 10.66 -23.39 -10.06
N LYS A 211 10.00 -22.72 -11.02
CA LYS A 211 10.52 -22.50 -12.39
C LYS A 211 11.56 -21.38 -12.56
N LYS A 212 11.79 -20.50 -11.57
CA LYS A 212 12.77 -19.40 -11.66
C LYS A 212 13.42 -19.08 -10.30
N SER A 213 14.74 -18.89 -10.28
CA SER A 213 15.58 -18.63 -9.10
C SER A 213 15.83 -17.14 -8.79
N SER A 214 15.48 -16.24 -9.71
CA SER A 214 15.67 -14.78 -9.60
C SER A 214 14.45 -14.02 -10.12
N THR A 215 14.31 -12.78 -9.63
CA THR A 215 13.36 -11.77 -10.12
C THR A 215 14.17 -10.60 -10.64
N ILE A 216 13.78 -10.05 -11.79
CA ILE A 216 14.46 -8.88 -12.36
C ILE A 216 13.62 -7.66 -12.02
N GLU A 217 14.25 -6.70 -11.35
CA GLU A 217 13.66 -5.38 -11.11
C GLU A 217 14.06 -4.45 -12.26
N TYR A 218 13.06 -3.76 -12.82
CA TYR A 218 13.24 -2.78 -13.88
C TYR A 218 12.95 -1.39 -13.36
N LEU A 219 13.85 -0.47 -13.67
CA LEU A 219 13.59 0.96 -13.59
C LEU A 219 13.39 1.49 -15.01
N HIS A 220 12.14 1.69 -15.38
CA HIS A 220 11.77 2.34 -16.62
C HIS A 220 11.89 3.84 -16.47
N CYS A 221 12.42 4.51 -17.48
CA CYS A 221 12.58 5.96 -17.50
C CYS A 221 12.02 6.51 -18.82
N LEU A 222 11.10 7.45 -18.70
CA LEU A 222 10.55 8.24 -19.79
C LEU A 222 10.99 9.70 -19.62
N ILE A 223 11.65 10.24 -20.63
CA ILE A 223 11.88 11.67 -20.79
C ILE A 223 10.76 12.17 -21.71
N LYS A 224 9.75 12.80 -21.12
CA LYS A 224 8.52 13.22 -21.80
C LYS A 224 8.79 14.44 -22.68
N ASN A 225 8.17 14.47 -23.86
CA ASN A 225 8.25 15.59 -24.81
C ASN A 225 7.58 16.86 -24.29
#